data_AF-A0A1Y4UV52-F1
#
_entry.id   AF-A0A1Y4UV52-F1
#
_cell.length_a   1.000
_cell.length_b   1.000
_cell.length_c   1.000
_cell.angle_alpha   90.00
_cell.angle_beta   90.00
_cell.angle_gamma   90.00
#
_symmetry.space_group_name_H-M   'P 1'
#
loop_
_entity.id
_entity.type
_entity.pdbx_description
1 polymer ?
#
loop_
_entity_poly.entity_id
_entity_poly.type
_entity_poly.pdbx_seq_one_letter_code
_entity_poly.pdbx_strand_id
1 'polypeptide(L)'
;AFWVLLDFEKPIVFHTSGDFPVKLHFFSENEEYEILYVPLEQEILVDHVMKSIPRHDVLRLVVLENIQQAAKLSIEGVLAFCVVDDSGSVSYYGRR
;
A
#
# COMPACT_ATOMS: atom_id res chain seq x y z
N ALA A 1 -6.17 -2.41 -4.34
CA ALA A 1 -6.20 -0.96 -4.08
C ALA A 1 -7.60 -0.47 -3.73
N PHE A 2 -8.58 -0.62 -4.63
CA PHE A 2 -9.95 -0.13 -4.40
C PHE A 2 -10.61 -0.65 -3.11
N TRP A 3 -10.53 -1.96 -2.83
CA TRP A 3 -11.08 -2.53 -1.59
C TRP A 3 -10.47 -1.93 -0.32
N VAL A 4 -9.15 -1.74 -0.31
CA VAL A 4 -8.45 -1.09 0.81
C VAL A 4 -8.86 0.37 0.98
N LEU A 5 -9.11 1.08 -0.12
CA LEU A 5 -9.62 2.45 -0.05
C LEU A 5 -11.04 2.49 0.55
N LEU A 6 -11.93 1.60 0.10
CA LEU A 6 -13.32 1.56 0.59
C LEU A 6 -13.43 1.16 2.07
N ASP A 7 -12.53 0.29 2.52
CA ASP A 7 -12.49 -0.22 3.88
C ASP A 7 -11.70 0.71 4.83
N PHE A 8 -11.11 1.78 4.32
CA PHE A 8 -10.34 2.71 5.13
C PHE A 8 -11.23 3.44 6.15
N GLU A 9 -10.84 3.38 7.43
CA GLU A 9 -11.68 3.84 8.55
C GLU A 9 -11.92 5.35 8.54
N LYS A 10 -10.90 6.12 8.15
CA LYS A 10 -10.99 7.58 8.18
C LYS A 10 -11.66 8.13 6.92
N PRO A 11 -12.38 9.27 7.02
CA PRO A 11 -12.97 9.92 5.85
C PRO A 11 -11.93 10.28 4.78
N ILE A 12 -12.20 9.91 3.54
CA ILE A 12 -11.35 10.25 2.39
C ILE A 12 -11.78 11.61 1.84
N VAL A 13 -10.83 12.54 1.76
CA VAL A 13 -11.07 13.91 1.26
C VAL A 13 -10.91 13.96 -0.26
N PHE A 14 -9.91 13.25 -0.79
CA PHE A 14 -9.58 13.22 -2.21
C PHE A 14 -8.82 11.94 -2.54
N HIS A 15 -8.96 11.45 -3.77
CA HIS A 15 -8.13 10.36 -4.29
C HIS A 15 -7.79 10.60 -5.78
N THR A 16 -6.66 10.05 -6.21
CA THR A 16 -6.22 10.06 -7.61
C THR A 16 -5.48 8.77 -7.93
N SER A 17 -5.38 8.42 -9.21
CA SER A 17 -4.51 7.34 -9.66
C SER A 17 -3.04 7.65 -9.35
N GLY A 18 -2.27 6.62 -9.03
CA GLY A 18 -0.82 6.74 -8.86
C GLY A 18 -0.02 6.19 -10.03
N ASP A 19 1.26 6.55 -10.04
CA ASP A 19 2.25 6.03 -10.98
C ASP A 19 2.94 4.80 -10.41
N PHE A 20 3.38 3.89 -11.30
CA PHE A 20 4.02 2.65 -10.89
C PHE A 20 5.18 2.90 -9.90
N PRO A 21 5.24 2.17 -8.78
CA PRO A 21 4.42 1.00 -8.40
C PRO A 21 3.17 1.33 -7.56
N VAL A 22 2.91 2.61 -7.28
CA VAL A 22 1.70 3.09 -6.60
C VAL A 22 0.49 2.92 -7.52
N LYS A 23 -0.65 2.53 -6.95
CA LYS A 23 -1.91 2.40 -7.68
C LYS A 23 -2.84 3.56 -7.42
N LEU A 24 -2.80 4.11 -6.21
CA LEU A 24 -3.73 5.13 -5.77
C LEU A 24 -3.07 6.00 -4.70
N HIS A 25 -3.22 7.31 -4.83
CA HIS A 25 -2.93 8.29 -3.77
C HIS A 25 -4.24 8.79 -3.21
N PHE A 26 -4.31 9.01 -1.90
CA PHE A 26 -5.47 9.62 -1.28
C PHE A 26 -5.09 10.42 -0.04
N PHE A 27 -5.92 11.40 0.28
CA PHE A 27 -5.79 12.20 1.48
C PHE A 27 -6.92 11.85 2.44
N SER A 28 -6.54 11.69 3.70
CA SER A 28 -7.49 11.58 4.80
C SER A 28 -7.03 12.47 5.94
N GLU A 29 -7.92 13.36 6.38
CA GLU A 29 -7.60 14.41 7.34
C GLU A 29 -6.41 15.27 6.86
N ASN A 30 -5.27 15.21 7.56
CA ASN A 30 -4.04 15.95 7.25
C ASN A 30 -2.89 15.01 6.82
N GLU A 31 -3.20 13.75 6.50
CA GLU A 31 -2.21 12.72 6.17
C GLU A 31 -2.37 12.30 4.69
N GLU A 32 -1.23 12.12 4.03
CA GLU A 32 -1.16 11.57 2.68
C GLU A 32 -0.94 10.06 2.75
N TYR A 33 -1.73 9.34 1.97
CA TYR A 33 -1.67 7.89 1.88
C TYR A 33 -1.48 7.42 0.44
N GLU A 34 -0.78 6.31 0.31
CA GLU A 34 -0.60 5.61 -0.96
C GLU A 34 -0.94 4.14 -0.82
N ILE A 35 -1.61 3.59 -1.82
CA ILE A 35 -1.87 2.16 -1.92
C ILE A 35 -0.99 1.57 -3.03
N LEU A 36 -0.12 0.66 -2.63
CA LEU A 36 0.72 -0.13 -3.54
C LEU A 36 0.10 -1.50 -3.74
N TYR A 37 0.39 -2.13 -4.88
CA TYR A 37 0.12 -3.54 -5.08
C TYR A 37 1.42 -4.22 -5.53
N VAL A 38 1.79 -5.28 -4.83
CA VAL A 38 2.98 -6.07 -5.11
C VAL A 38 2.54 -7.46 -5.57
N PRO A 39 2.56 -7.72 -6.88
CA PRO A 39 2.28 -9.06 -7.40
C PRO A 39 3.25 -10.10 -6.84
N LEU A 40 2.83 -11.36 -6.81
CA LEU A 40 3.75 -12.46 -6.54
C LEU A 40 4.95 -12.38 -7.49
N GLU A 41 6.14 -12.70 -6.96
CA GLU A 41 7.42 -12.73 -7.68
C GLU A 41 7.95 -11.37 -8.17
N GLN A 42 7.24 -10.27 -7.91
CA GLN A 42 7.69 -8.91 -8.24
C GLN A 42 8.22 -8.13 -7.02
N GLU A 43 8.41 -8.78 -5.87
CA GLU A 43 8.79 -8.10 -4.63
C GLU A 43 10.13 -7.38 -4.77
N ILE A 44 11.12 -8.01 -5.42
CA ILE A 44 12.44 -7.42 -5.64
C ILE A 44 12.37 -6.18 -6.53
N LEU A 45 11.58 -6.24 -7.61
CA LEU A 45 11.41 -5.11 -8.54
C LEU A 45 10.75 -3.94 -7.82
N VAL A 46 9.63 -4.19 -7.13
CA VAL A 46 8.90 -3.14 -6.43
C VAL A 46 9.75 -2.56 -5.31
N ASP A 47 10.42 -3.39 -4.51
CA ASP A 47 11.28 -2.94 -3.42
C ASP A 47 12.44 -2.06 -3.94
N HIS A 48 13.06 -2.45 -5.06
CA HIS A 48 14.11 -1.65 -5.69
C HIS A 48 13.61 -0.28 -6.15
N VAL A 49 12.44 -0.24 -6.82
CA VAL A 49 11.85 1.02 -7.27
C VAL A 49 11.44 1.88 -6.09
N MET A 50 10.84 1.31 -5.05
CA MET A 50 10.46 2.07 -3.85
C MET A 50 11.65 2.67 -3.11
N LYS A 51 12.83 2.05 -3.20
CA LYS A 51 14.09 2.58 -2.64
C LYS A 51 14.70 3.71 -3.46
N SER A 52 14.37 3.81 -4.76
CA SER A 52 14.87 4.90 -5.62
C SER A 52 13.99 6.15 -5.58
N ILE A 53 12.73 6.01 -5.14
CA ILE A 53 11.81 7.12 -4.97
C ILE A 53 12.16 7.88 -3.67
N PRO A 54 12.35 9.21 -3.72
CA PRO A 54 12.61 10.02 -2.54
C PRO A 54 11.55 9.80 -1.47
N ARG A 55 11.98 9.80 -0.21
CA ARG A 55 11.07 9.67 0.91
C ARG A 55 10.23 10.95 1.04
N HIS A 56 8.94 10.81 0.79
CA HIS A 56 7.92 11.79 1.16
C HIS A 56 7.30 11.39 2.51
N ASP A 57 6.73 12.35 3.25
CA ASP A 57 5.90 12.08 4.42
C ASP A 57 4.56 11.49 3.97
N VAL A 58 4.61 10.25 3.47
CA VAL A 58 3.47 9.49 2.94
C VAL A 58 3.36 8.14 3.62
N LEU A 59 2.14 7.79 4.01
CA LEU A 59 1.80 6.53 4.67
C LEU A 59 1.39 5.49 3.63
N ARG A 60 2.05 4.34 3.63
CA ARG A 60 1.88 3.32 2.59
C ARG A 60 1.09 2.12 3.08
N LEU A 61 -0.01 1.84 2.40
CA LEU A 61 -0.77 0.59 2.52
C LEU A 61 -0.34 -0.33 1.37
N VAL A 62 0.31 -1.45 1.69
CA VAL A 62 0.92 -2.32 0.67
C VAL A 62 0.07 -3.57 0.49
N VAL A 63 -0.66 -3.65 -0.62
CA VAL A 63 -1.47 -4.82 -0.98
C VAL A 63 -0.58 -5.93 -1.51
N LEU A 64 -0.70 -7.10 -0.90
CA LEU A 64 -0.02 -8.33 -1.24
C LEU A 64 -1.06 -9.38 -1.65
N GLU A 65 -0.66 -10.32 -2.50
CA GLU A 65 -1.44 -11.55 -2.75
C GLU A 65 -1.28 -12.53 -1.59
N ASN A 66 -0.11 -12.51 -0.95
CA ASN A 66 0.20 -13.35 0.18
C ASN A 66 1.07 -12.59 1.19
N ILE A 67 0.69 -12.63 2.48
CA ILE A 67 1.43 -11.98 3.55
C ILE A 67 2.90 -12.41 3.68
N GLN A 68 3.28 -13.61 3.23
CA GLN A 68 4.68 -14.05 3.20
C GLN A 68 5.56 -13.18 2.28
N GLN A 69 4.99 -12.47 1.30
CA GLN A 69 5.72 -11.50 0.47
C GLN A 69 6.33 -10.37 1.31
N ALA A 70 5.70 -9.99 2.44
CA ALA A 70 6.15 -8.91 3.30
C ALA A 70 7.60 -9.12 3.80
N ALA A 71 8.03 -10.36 4.01
CA ALA A 71 9.39 -10.69 4.45
C ALA A 71 10.47 -10.32 3.41
N LYS A 72 10.10 -10.14 2.14
CA LYS A 72 11.01 -9.75 1.05
C LYS A 72 11.03 -8.25 0.78
N LEU A 73 10.18 -7.48 1.47
CA LEU A 73 9.98 -6.05 1.24
C LEU A 73 10.61 -5.23 2.36
N SER A 74 11.38 -4.22 1.97
CA SER A 74 12.03 -3.24 2.83
C SER A 74 11.59 -1.82 2.46
N ILE A 75 10.31 -1.68 2.10
CA ILE A 75 9.69 -0.40 1.75
C ILE A 75 9.58 0.45 3.02
N GLU A 76 10.04 1.70 2.96
CA GLU A 76 9.88 2.67 4.04
C GLU A 76 8.45 3.25 4.07
N GLY A 77 8.02 3.80 5.20
CA GLY A 77 6.69 4.43 5.31
C GLY A 77 5.51 3.45 5.26
N VAL A 78 5.74 2.14 5.33
CA VAL A 78 4.67 1.14 5.39
C VAL A 78 3.90 1.27 6.70
N LEU A 79 2.64 1.68 6.60
CA LEU A 79 1.68 1.69 7.69
C LEU A 79 1.16 0.27 7.95
N ALA A 80 0.76 -0.42 6.89
CA ALA A 80 0.30 -1.81 6.95
C ALA A 80 0.53 -2.57 5.65
N PHE A 81 0.73 -3.87 5.76
CA PHE A 81 0.53 -4.80 4.66
C PHE A 81 -0.93 -5.26 4.65
N CYS A 82 -1.52 -5.35 3.47
CA CYS A 82 -2.92 -5.70 3.28
C CYS A 82 -3.01 -6.96 2.41
N VAL A 83 -3.88 -7.90 2.78
CA VAL A 83 -4.30 -9.01 1.91
C VAL A 83 -5.79 -8.89 1.70
N VAL A 84 -6.24 -9.00 0.45
CA VAL A 84 -7.66 -8.95 0.09
C VAL A 84 -8.07 -10.33 -0.40
N ASP A 85 -9.13 -10.88 0.18
CA ASP A 85 -9.66 -12.19 -0.25
C ASP A 85 -10.64 -12.06 -1.43
N ASP A 86 -11.13 -13.20 -1.92
CA ASP A 86 -12.05 -13.27 -3.06
C ASP A 86 -13.40 -12.59 -2.80
N SER A 87 -13.75 -12.33 -1.53
CA SER A 87 -14.96 -11.59 -1.14
C SER A 87 -14.76 -10.07 -1.13
N GLY A 88 -13.52 -9.60 -1.28
CA GLY A 88 -13.15 -8.20 -1.13
C GLY A 88 -12.87 -7.79 0.33
N SER A 89 -12.86 -8.73 1.27
CA SER A 89 -12.55 -8.44 2.67
C SER A 89 -11.05 -8.17 2.84
N VAL A 90 -10.71 -7.15 3.62
CA VAL A 90 -9.32 -6.70 3.80
C VAL A 90 -8.78 -7.14 5.17
N SER A 91 -7.63 -7.80 5.17
CA SER A 91 -6.85 -8.09 6.39
C SER A 91 -5.63 -7.18 6.45
N TYR A 92 -5.46 -6.46 7.57
CA TYR A 92 -4.34 -5.54 7.80
C TYR A 92 -3.32 -6.14 8.77
N TYR A 93 -2.04 -6.06 8.39
CA TYR A 93 -0.91 -6.51 9.17
C TYR A 93 0.05 -5.34 9.38
N GLY A 94 0.01 -4.73 10.56
CA GLY A 94 0.85 -3.59 10.91
C GLY A 94 2.32 -3.97 11.09
N ARG A 95 3.22 -3.06 10.69
CA ARG A 95 4.61 -3.08 11.18
C ARG A 95 4.60 -2.45 12.59
N ARG A 96 4.89 -3.27 13.62
CA ARG A 96 5.13 -2.76 14.98
C ARG A 96 6.39 -1.92 15.04
#